data_AF-A0A496YR33-F1
#
_entry.id   AF-A0A496YR33-F1
#
_cell.length_a   1.000
_cell.length_b   1.000
_cell.length_c   1.000
_cell.angle_alpha   90.00
_cell.angle_beta   90.00
_cell.angle_gamma   90.00
#
_symmetry.space_group_name_H-M   'P 1'
#
loop_
_entity.id
_entity.type
_entity.pdbx_description
1 polymer ?
#
loop_
_entity_poly.entity_id
_entity_poly.type
_entity_poly.pdbx_seq_one_letter_code
_entity_poly.pdbx_strand_id
1 'polypeptide(L)'
;MAFNHRFESIEQVADELASARYIADRALATVIFLAHRLQKPIFLEGEPGVGKTEVGIVMARLFDTELIRLQCYEGLDASTALYEWNYPKQLLHIRLQEQQRKGTEEIERAIYGPEFLIKRPLLEAIMSSNEKTPVLLIDEVDRSDEEFEAFLLEVLSDFQITIPEIGTLKARERPMVVVTSNRTRDVHDALKRRCLYHWIDYPSFEKEYTIVTTRLPHIEKNLARQVAHFMQKIRSVDFLKRPGISETLDWASALIEMERKHLDEEVVKETLGCILKYQDDIKRFTEEIWADPEKRVEYLQEV
;
A
#
# COMPACT_ATOMS: atom_id res chain seq x y z
N MET A 1 -20.63 23.42 -2.76
CA MET A 1 -20.30 22.06 -3.20
C MET A 1 -20.75 21.12 -2.11
N ALA A 2 -21.68 20.21 -2.41
CA ALA A 2 -22.15 19.25 -1.43
C ALA A 2 -20.98 18.34 -1.06
N PHE A 3 -20.48 18.46 0.17
CA PHE A 3 -19.45 17.57 0.68
C PHE A 3 -20.03 16.17 0.73
N ASN A 4 -19.54 15.29 -0.14
CA ASN A 4 -19.98 13.90 -0.15
C ASN A 4 -19.32 13.20 1.04
N HIS A 5 -19.92 13.38 2.21
CA HIS A 5 -19.52 12.75 3.45
C HIS A 5 -19.91 11.29 3.43
N ARG A 6 -19.21 10.50 2.61
CA ARG A 6 -19.43 9.07 2.44
C ARG A 6 -19.45 8.30 3.77
N PHE A 7 -18.61 8.71 4.71
CA PHE A 7 -18.60 8.18 6.06
C PHE A 7 -19.27 9.13 7.05
N GLU A 8 -20.28 8.62 7.76
CA GLU A 8 -21.03 9.30 8.81
C GLU A 8 -20.43 9.07 10.21
N SER A 9 -19.82 7.91 10.44
CA SER A 9 -19.21 7.54 11.72
C SER A 9 -17.92 6.72 11.55
N ILE A 10 -17.15 6.57 12.64
CA ILE A 10 -15.94 5.74 12.68
C ILE A 10 -16.32 4.25 12.60
N GLU A 11 -17.44 3.90 13.23
CA GLU A 11 -18.01 2.55 13.22
C GLU A 11 -18.37 2.12 11.80
N GLN A 12 -19.01 3.01 11.02
CA GLN A 12 -19.30 2.74 9.60
C GLN A 12 -18.02 2.47 8.79
N VAL A 13 -16.93 3.20 9.05
CA VAL A 13 -15.65 2.95 8.37
C VAL A 13 -15.12 1.56 8.69
N ALA A 14 -15.16 1.15 9.96
CA ALA A 14 -14.71 -0.17 10.37
C ALA A 14 -15.55 -1.29 9.72
N ASP A 15 -16.87 -1.12 9.68
CA ASP A 15 -17.80 -2.08 9.07
C ASP A 15 -17.62 -2.18 7.55
N GLU A 16 -17.46 -1.05 6.85
CA GLU A 16 -17.18 -1.03 5.41
C GLU A 16 -15.83 -1.69 5.09
N LEU A 17 -14.78 -1.40 5.86
CA LEU A 17 -13.47 -2.06 5.71
C LEU A 17 -13.59 -3.58 5.92
N ALA A 18 -14.31 -4.01 6.96
CA ALA A 18 -14.54 -5.42 7.24
C ALA A 18 -15.31 -6.11 6.09
N SER A 19 -16.32 -5.45 5.52
CA SER A 19 -17.06 -5.94 4.35
C SER A 19 -16.15 -6.12 3.12
N ALA A 20 -15.13 -5.27 2.98
CA ALA A 20 -14.09 -5.36 1.97
C ALA A 20 -12.92 -6.30 2.37
N ARG A 21 -13.12 -7.14 3.41
CA ARG A 21 -12.15 -8.10 3.94
C ARG A 21 -10.87 -7.47 4.49
N TYR A 22 -10.97 -6.27 5.04
CA TYR A 22 -9.87 -5.59 5.73
C TYR A 22 -10.25 -5.33 7.19
N ILE A 23 -9.54 -5.96 8.12
CA ILE A 23 -9.83 -5.84 9.55
C ILE A 23 -8.99 -4.70 10.13
N ALA A 24 -9.59 -3.52 10.21
CA ALA A 24 -9.00 -2.36 10.87
C ALA A 24 -9.30 -2.35 12.37
N ASP A 25 -8.37 -1.83 13.16
CA ASP A 25 -8.69 -1.42 14.53
C ASP A 25 -9.36 -0.03 14.52
N ARG A 26 -9.88 0.37 15.69
CA ARG A 26 -10.55 1.65 15.86
C ARG A 26 -9.64 2.84 15.54
N ALA A 27 -8.35 2.75 15.81
CA ALA A 27 -7.41 3.84 15.57
C ALA A 27 -7.21 4.07 14.07
N LEU A 28 -6.99 3.02 13.29
CA LEU A 28 -6.91 3.10 11.82
C LEU A 28 -8.23 3.60 11.21
N ALA A 29 -9.37 3.07 11.66
CA ALA A 29 -10.69 3.53 11.20
C ALA A 29 -10.91 5.02 11.49
N THR A 30 -10.46 5.51 12.65
CA THR A 30 -10.53 6.93 13.03
C THR A 30 -9.68 7.79 12.10
N VAL A 31 -8.46 7.36 11.79
CA VAL A 31 -7.56 8.09 10.90
C VAL A 31 -8.13 8.17 9.48
N ILE A 32 -8.68 7.06 8.96
CA ILE A 32 -9.36 7.02 7.66
C ILE A 32 -10.57 7.96 7.64
N PHE A 33 -11.41 7.92 8.68
CA PHE A 33 -12.56 8.79 8.82
C PHE A 33 -12.16 10.28 8.78
N LEU A 34 -11.16 10.65 9.59
CA LEU A 34 -10.66 12.03 9.66
C LEU A 34 -9.99 12.46 8.36
N ALA A 35 -9.22 11.58 7.72
CA ALA A 35 -8.58 11.87 6.43
C ALA A 35 -9.60 12.21 5.35
N HIS A 36 -10.67 11.41 5.26
CA HIS A 36 -11.77 11.65 4.32
C HIS A 36 -12.49 12.97 4.60
N ARG A 37 -12.78 13.27 5.88
CA ARG A 37 -13.48 14.50 6.29
C ARG A 37 -12.64 15.77 6.14
N LEU A 38 -11.35 15.68 6.46
CA LEU A 38 -10.42 16.82 6.46
C LEU A 38 -9.69 16.99 5.12
N GLN A 39 -9.87 16.05 4.18
CA GLN A 39 -9.12 15.98 2.92
C GLN A 39 -7.61 16.08 3.14
N LYS A 40 -7.12 15.33 4.14
CA LYS A 40 -5.70 15.25 4.48
C LYS A 40 -5.14 13.88 4.06
N PRO A 41 -3.91 13.82 3.54
CA PRO A 41 -3.23 12.56 3.30
C PRO A 41 -3.10 11.73 4.59
N ILE A 42 -3.07 10.41 4.46
CA ILE A 42 -2.72 9.48 5.54
C ILE A 42 -1.28 9.05 5.35
N PHE A 43 -0.50 9.03 6.43
CA PHE A 43 0.82 8.42 6.46
C PHE A 43 0.78 7.17 7.35
N LEU A 44 0.87 6.01 6.71
CA LEU A 44 0.89 4.70 7.34
C LEU A 44 2.32 4.21 7.46
N GLU A 45 2.83 4.19 8.68
CA GLU A 45 4.13 3.63 9.01
C GLU A 45 3.91 2.30 9.74
N GLY A 46 4.86 1.37 9.66
CA GLY A 46 4.73 0.11 10.37
C GLY A 46 5.63 -0.97 9.83
N GLU A 47 5.44 -2.18 10.35
CA GLU A 47 6.23 -3.35 10.01
C GLU A 47 5.92 -3.88 8.60
N PRO A 48 6.87 -4.54 7.91
CA PRO A 48 6.59 -5.14 6.60
C PRO A 48 5.46 -6.18 6.66
N GLY A 49 4.58 -6.19 5.66
CA GLY A 49 3.54 -7.21 5.55
C GLY A 49 2.37 -7.08 6.53
N VAL A 50 2.18 -5.93 7.20
CA VAL A 50 1.02 -5.66 8.09
C VAL A 50 -0.20 -5.06 7.36
N GLY A 51 -0.16 -4.96 6.02
CA GLY A 51 -1.30 -4.50 5.22
C GLY A 51 -1.43 -2.97 5.05
N LYS A 52 -0.32 -2.22 5.10
CA LYS A 52 -0.30 -0.76 4.83
C LYS A 52 -0.77 -0.42 3.41
N THR A 53 -0.19 -1.08 2.41
CA THR A 53 -0.52 -0.93 0.99
C THR A 53 -1.97 -1.33 0.69
N GLU A 54 -2.47 -2.37 1.37
CA GLU A 54 -3.84 -2.87 1.21
C GLU A 54 -4.88 -1.82 1.60
N VAL A 55 -4.57 -0.87 2.51
CA VAL A 55 -5.49 0.23 2.84
C VAL A 55 -5.86 1.02 1.58
N GLY A 56 -4.87 1.46 0.78
CA GLY A 56 -5.15 2.21 -0.45
C GLY A 56 -6.02 1.43 -1.43
N ILE A 57 -5.72 0.14 -1.60
CA ILE A 57 -6.47 -0.76 -2.49
C ILE A 57 -7.92 -0.90 -2.03
N VAL A 58 -8.14 -1.12 -0.74
CA VAL A 58 -9.47 -1.28 -0.16
C VAL A 58 -10.25 0.03 -0.24
N MET A 59 -9.63 1.18 0.04
CA MET A 59 -10.29 2.47 -0.09
C MET A 59 -10.74 2.75 -1.53
N ALA A 60 -9.92 2.43 -2.52
CA ALA A 60 -10.30 2.58 -3.94
C ALA A 60 -11.51 1.72 -4.28
N ARG A 61 -11.52 0.45 -3.85
CA ARG A 61 -12.66 -0.47 -4.02
C ARG A 61 -13.92 0.03 -3.33
N LEU A 62 -13.82 0.48 -2.07
CA LEU A 62 -14.96 1.02 -1.34
C LEU A 62 -15.54 2.22 -2.07
N PHE A 63 -14.69 3.15 -2.49
CA PHE A 63 -15.11 4.35 -3.25
C PHE A 63 -15.50 4.06 -4.69
N ASP A 64 -15.39 2.80 -5.14
CA ASP A 64 -15.62 2.36 -6.51
C ASP A 64 -14.76 3.15 -7.52
N THR A 65 -13.60 3.66 -7.11
CA THR A 65 -12.78 4.57 -7.92
C THR A 65 -11.47 3.91 -8.34
N GLU A 66 -10.76 4.56 -9.25
CA GLU A 66 -9.45 4.12 -9.71
C GLU A 66 -8.41 4.25 -8.59
N LEU A 67 -7.56 3.23 -8.47
CA LEU A 67 -6.36 3.28 -7.65
C LEU A 67 -5.18 3.66 -8.53
N ILE A 68 -4.62 4.84 -8.29
CA ILE A 68 -3.39 5.28 -8.95
C ILE A 68 -2.24 5.02 -7.97
N ARG A 69 -1.29 4.18 -8.37
CA ARG A 69 -0.16 3.79 -7.53
C ARG A 69 1.12 4.44 -8.02
N LEU A 70 1.80 5.13 -7.12
CA LEU A 70 3.18 5.59 -7.26
C LEU A 70 4.07 4.75 -6.34
N GLN A 71 4.86 3.88 -6.94
CA GLN A 71 5.85 3.09 -6.20
C GLN A 71 7.13 3.92 -6.04
N CYS A 72 7.58 4.12 -4.80
CA CYS A 72 8.85 4.78 -4.51
C CYS A 72 9.99 3.76 -4.49
N TYR A 73 11.13 4.18 -5.05
CA TYR A 73 12.39 3.45 -5.11
C TYR A 73 13.54 4.44 -5.30
N GLU A 74 14.77 3.99 -5.10
CA GLU A 74 15.96 4.83 -5.18
C GLU A 74 16.19 5.33 -6.62
N GLY A 75 16.43 6.63 -6.79
CA GLY A 75 16.55 7.25 -8.12
C GLY A 75 15.22 7.50 -8.83
N LEU A 76 14.09 7.41 -8.13
CA LEU A 76 12.81 7.92 -8.64
C LEU A 76 12.88 9.45 -8.80
N ASP A 77 12.62 9.94 -10.01
CA ASP A 77 12.69 11.35 -10.34
C ASP A 77 11.31 11.98 -10.58
N ALA A 78 11.27 13.30 -10.69
CA ALA A 78 10.02 14.03 -10.94
C ALA A 78 9.41 13.68 -12.31
N SER A 79 10.22 13.35 -13.33
CA SER A 79 9.72 13.04 -14.68
C SER A 79 8.92 11.74 -14.71
N THR A 80 9.41 10.69 -14.04
CA THR A 80 8.74 9.39 -13.95
C THR A 80 7.53 9.40 -13.01
N ALA A 81 7.45 10.36 -12.09
CA ALA A 81 6.30 10.52 -11.19
C ALA A 81 5.22 11.47 -11.74
N LEU A 82 5.59 12.52 -12.48
CA LEU A 82 4.67 13.54 -13.00
C LEU A 82 4.26 13.32 -14.45
N TYR A 83 5.18 13.51 -15.38
CA TYR A 83 4.90 13.43 -16.79
C TYR A 83 6.19 13.33 -17.60
N GLU A 84 6.03 12.80 -18.80
CA GLU A 84 7.07 12.78 -19.82
C GLU A 84 6.48 13.22 -21.15
N TRP A 85 7.24 13.95 -21.95
CA TRP A 85 6.85 14.25 -23.33
C TRP A 85 7.16 13.07 -24.24
N ASN A 86 6.19 12.63 -25.04
CA ASN A 86 6.38 11.57 -26.02
C ASN A 86 7.13 12.12 -27.25
N TYR A 87 8.45 12.30 -27.12
CA TYR A 87 9.31 12.80 -28.19
C TYR A 87 9.22 11.99 -29.49
N PRO A 88 9.17 10.64 -29.47
CA PRO A 88 8.99 9.87 -30.70
C PRO A 88 7.69 10.22 -31.45
N LYS A 89 6.58 10.39 -30.72
CA LYS A 89 5.29 10.77 -31.30
C LYS A 89 5.33 12.21 -31.81
N GLN A 90 5.96 13.13 -31.09
CA GLN A 90 6.17 14.51 -31.53
C GLN A 90 6.97 14.57 -32.83
N LEU A 91 8.08 13.82 -32.93
CA LEU A 91 8.92 13.79 -34.12
C LEU A 91 8.18 13.20 -35.34
N LEU A 92 7.41 12.14 -35.15
CA LEU A 92 6.58 11.58 -36.21
C LEU A 92 5.53 12.60 -36.69
N HIS A 93 4.92 13.32 -35.75
CA HIS A 93 3.93 14.35 -36.07
C HIS A 93 4.55 15.51 -36.86
N ILE A 94 5.73 15.99 -36.46
CA ILE A 94 6.49 17.02 -37.19
C ILE A 94 6.74 16.56 -38.64
N ARG A 95 7.27 15.35 -38.84
CA ARG A 95 7.57 14.81 -40.19
C ARG A 95 6.33 14.71 -41.09
N LEU A 96 5.20 14.30 -40.53
CA LEU A 96 3.94 14.22 -41.28
C LEU A 96 3.42 15.62 -41.66
N GLN A 97 3.60 16.63 -40.80
CA GLN A 97 3.19 18.00 -41.08
C GLN A 97 4.13 18.74 -42.05
N GLU A 98 5.43 18.47 -42.00
CA GLU A 98 6.40 18.99 -42.98
C GLU A 98 6.08 18.53 -44.40
N GLN A 99 5.66 17.27 -44.58
CA GLN A 99 5.16 16.77 -45.87
C GLN A 99 3.92 17.53 -46.37
N GLN A 100 3.14 18.11 -45.48
CA GLN A 100 1.92 18.89 -45.80
C GLN A 100 2.18 20.40 -45.96
N ARG A 101 3.43 20.88 -45.85
CA ARG A 101 3.83 22.30 -45.96
C ARG A 101 3.06 23.25 -45.02
N LYS A 102 2.81 22.83 -43.78
CA LYS A 102 2.26 23.74 -42.75
C LYS A 102 3.32 24.69 -42.20
N GLY A 103 2.89 25.84 -41.68
CA GLY A 103 3.79 26.86 -41.12
C GLY A 103 4.38 26.43 -39.78
N THR A 104 5.64 26.81 -39.51
CA THR A 104 6.42 26.39 -38.33
C THR A 104 5.74 26.69 -36.98
N GLU A 105 5.04 27.83 -36.85
CA GLU A 105 4.35 28.21 -35.61
C GLU A 105 3.12 27.31 -35.30
N GLU A 106 2.46 26.77 -36.33
CA GLU A 106 1.36 25.81 -36.13
C GLU A 106 1.90 24.44 -35.66
N ILE A 107 3.09 24.06 -36.12
CA ILE A 107 3.76 22.82 -35.74
C ILE A 107 4.21 22.90 -34.26
N GLU A 108 4.80 24.02 -33.83
CA GLU A 108 5.24 24.21 -32.43
C GLU A 108 4.09 24.15 -31.43
N ARG A 109 2.95 24.79 -31.73
CA ARG A 109 1.77 24.71 -30.86
C ARG A 109 1.13 23.31 -30.86
N ALA A 110 1.25 22.57 -31.95
CA ALA A 110 0.71 21.21 -32.04
C ALA A 110 1.51 20.22 -31.19
N ILE A 111 2.84 20.32 -31.12
CA ILE A 111 3.67 19.31 -30.44
C ILE A 111 3.63 19.37 -28.91
N TYR A 112 3.32 20.54 -28.32
CA TYR A 112 3.16 20.72 -26.87
C TYR A 112 1.69 20.66 -26.43
N GLY A 113 0.93 19.76 -27.04
CA GLY A 113 -0.45 19.46 -26.67
C GLY A 113 -0.57 18.33 -25.65
N PRO A 114 -1.70 18.23 -24.93
CA PRO A 114 -1.97 17.14 -23.98
C PRO A 114 -1.92 15.74 -24.62
N GLU A 115 -2.03 15.65 -25.94
CA GLU A 115 -1.95 14.42 -26.72
C GLU A 115 -0.54 13.83 -26.87
N PHE A 116 0.51 14.61 -26.58
CA PHE A 116 1.90 14.16 -26.53
C PHE A 116 2.40 13.99 -25.10
N LEU A 117 1.61 14.36 -24.11
CA LEU A 117 1.96 14.27 -22.70
C LEU A 117 1.64 12.87 -22.16
N ILE A 118 2.67 12.14 -21.78
CA ILE A 118 2.54 10.88 -21.06
C ILE A 118 2.32 11.23 -19.60
N LYS A 119 1.10 11.03 -19.12
CA LYS A 119 0.74 11.24 -17.72
C LYS A 119 1.36 10.12 -16.88
N ARG A 120 2.01 10.49 -15.79
CA ARG A 120 2.50 9.56 -14.76
C ARG A 120 1.62 9.69 -13.51
N PRO A 121 1.79 8.83 -12.49
CA PRO A 121 0.82 8.68 -11.41
C PRO A 121 0.38 9.99 -10.73
N LEU A 122 1.29 10.94 -10.47
CA LEU A 122 0.92 12.18 -9.78
C LEU A 122 0.07 13.10 -10.66
N LEU A 123 0.44 13.26 -11.94
CA LEU A 123 -0.35 14.07 -12.86
C LEU A 123 -1.69 13.41 -13.17
N GLU A 124 -1.70 12.09 -13.35
CA GLU A 124 -2.91 11.31 -13.54
C GLU A 124 -3.89 11.50 -12.37
N ALA A 125 -3.41 11.40 -11.12
CA ALA A 125 -4.24 11.61 -9.95
C ALA A 125 -4.85 13.02 -9.88
N ILE A 126 -4.11 14.04 -10.33
CA ILE A 126 -4.62 15.41 -10.38
C ILE A 126 -5.65 15.57 -11.52
N MET A 127 -5.39 15.01 -12.69
CA MET A 127 -6.26 15.18 -13.86
C MET A 127 -7.56 14.35 -13.78
N SER A 128 -7.48 13.13 -13.24
CA SER A 128 -8.64 12.22 -13.10
C SER A 128 -9.67 12.73 -12.09
N SER A 129 -9.27 13.64 -11.19
CA SER A 129 -10.19 14.32 -10.25
C SER A 129 -11.34 15.11 -10.89
N ASN A 130 -11.30 15.30 -12.21
CA ASN A 130 -12.35 16.00 -12.95
C ASN A 130 -13.58 15.14 -13.25
N GLU A 131 -13.42 13.81 -13.28
CA GLU A 131 -14.49 12.86 -13.59
C GLU A 131 -14.87 12.05 -12.34
N LYS A 132 -13.93 11.25 -11.83
CA LYS A 132 -14.09 10.44 -10.62
C LYS A 132 -12.81 10.53 -9.81
N THR A 133 -12.92 11.13 -8.62
CA THR A 133 -11.78 11.39 -7.74
C THR A 133 -11.09 10.07 -7.37
N PRO A 134 -9.81 9.85 -7.77
CA PRO A 134 -9.13 8.59 -7.53
C PRO A 134 -8.61 8.49 -6.09
N VAL A 135 -8.18 7.29 -5.72
CA VAL A 135 -7.30 7.09 -4.55
C VAL A 135 -5.85 7.06 -5.04
N LEU A 136 -5.00 7.92 -4.49
CA LEU A 136 -3.58 7.95 -4.77
C LEU A 136 -2.83 7.19 -3.67
N LEU A 137 -2.15 6.12 -4.04
CA LEU A 137 -1.29 5.35 -3.16
C LEU A 137 0.18 5.66 -3.49
N ILE A 138 0.88 6.30 -2.55
CA ILE A 138 2.33 6.51 -2.59
C ILE A 138 2.96 5.43 -1.70
N ASP A 139 3.57 4.42 -2.31
CA ASP A 139 4.01 3.21 -1.61
C ASP A 139 5.53 3.23 -1.37
N GLU A 140 5.94 2.89 -0.15
CA GLU A 140 7.36 2.82 0.28
C GLU A 140 8.15 4.13 0.09
N VAL A 141 7.58 5.26 0.52
CA VAL A 141 8.20 6.59 0.33
C VAL A 141 9.58 6.72 0.98
N ASP A 142 9.87 5.89 1.98
CA ASP A 142 11.20 5.73 2.60
C ASP A 142 12.27 5.18 1.65
N ARG A 143 11.91 4.76 0.43
CA ARG A 143 12.88 4.33 -0.58
C ARG A 143 13.22 5.37 -1.63
N SER A 144 12.46 6.46 -1.73
CA SER A 144 12.84 7.58 -2.61
C SER A 144 13.89 8.47 -1.95
N ASP A 145 14.47 9.41 -2.70
CA ASP A 145 15.45 10.38 -2.21
C ASP A 145 14.81 11.62 -1.58
N GLU A 146 15.57 12.41 -0.80
CA GLU A 146 15.05 13.61 -0.11
C GLU A 146 14.51 14.67 -1.07
N GLU A 147 15.14 14.84 -2.23
CA GLU A 147 14.70 15.77 -3.28
C GLU A 147 13.28 15.43 -3.75
N PHE A 148 13.00 14.13 -3.91
CA PHE A 148 11.69 13.65 -4.31
C PHE A 148 10.64 13.84 -3.20
N GLU A 149 11.00 13.65 -1.94
CA GLU A 149 10.11 13.95 -0.82
C GLU A 149 9.73 15.43 -0.75
N ALA A 150 10.71 16.33 -0.94
CA ALA A 150 10.50 17.77 -1.01
C ALA A 150 9.55 18.14 -2.16
N PHE A 151 9.67 17.44 -3.29
CA PHE A 151 8.77 17.59 -4.41
C PHE A 151 7.34 17.09 -4.11
N LEU A 152 7.20 15.88 -3.57
CA LEU A 152 5.90 15.33 -3.14
C LEU A 152 5.18 16.26 -2.17
N LEU A 153 5.92 16.88 -1.27
CA LEU A 153 5.42 17.83 -0.30
C LEU A 153 4.70 19.02 -0.94
N GLU A 154 5.24 19.57 -2.02
CA GLU A 154 4.62 20.65 -2.79
C GLU A 154 3.29 20.16 -3.39
N VAL A 155 3.31 19.02 -4.08
CA VAL A 155 2.13 18.44 -4.74
C VAL A 155 1.02 18.12 -3.73
N LEU A 156 1.35 17.51 -2.58
CA LEU A 156 0.36 17.12 -1.57
C LEU A 156 -0.21 18.30 -0.77
N SER A 157 0.40 19.48 -0.85
CA SER A 157 -0.12 20.68 -0.16
C SER A 157 -1.21 21.36 -0.97
N ASP A 158 -0.91 21.60 -2.25
CA ASP A 158 -1.77 22.41 -3.11
C ASP A 158 -2.59 21.56 -4.10
N PHE A 159 -2.28 20.27 -4.24
CA PHE A 159 -2.84 19.35 -5.22
C PHE A 159 -2.84 19.96 -6.63
N GLN A 160 -1.71 20.55 -6.99
CA GLN A 160 -1.46 21.17 -8.28
C GLN A 160 -0.05 20.80 -8.79
N ILE A 161 0.10 20.80 -10.10
CA ILE A 161 1.38 20.61 -10.79
C ILE A 161 1.50 21.73 -11.83
N THR A 162 2.66 22.38 -11.89
CA THR A 162 2.96 23.36 -12.94
C THR A 162 3.82 22.72 -14.01
N ILE A 163 3.29 22.67 -15.23
CA ILE A 163 4.00 22.22 -16.42
C ILE A 163 4.43 23.48 -17.20
N PRO A 164 5.72 23.73 -17.44
CA PRO A 164 6.17 24.97 -18.08
C PRO A 164 5.45 25.32 -19.39
N GLU A 165 5.16 24.31 -20.21
CA GLU A 165 4.56 24.49 -21.55
C GLU A 165 3.02 24.57 -21.52
N ILE A 166 2.36 24.02 -20.49
CA ILE A 166 0.89 23.92 -20.40
C ILE A 166 0.31 24.90 -19.35
N GLY A 167 1.11 25.25 -18.34
CA GLY A 167 0.70 26.02 -17.17
C GLY A 167 0.37 25.14 -15.95
N THR A 168 -0.29 25.74 -14.96
CA THR A 168 -0.62 25.08 -13.70
C THR A 168 -1.93 24.30 -13.81
N LEU A 169 -1.87 23.00 -13.53
CA LEU A 169 -2.99 22.08 -13.47
C LEU A 169 -3.32 21.81 -12.00
N LYS A 170 -4.58 22.03 -11.61
CA LYS A 170 -5.04 21.87 -10.23
C LYS A 170 -6.18 20.86 -10.15
N ALA A 171 -6.14 19.99 -9.14
CA ALA A 171 -7.20 19.02 -8.90
C ALA A 171 -8.49 19.74 -8.50
N ARG A 172 -9.60 19.38 -9.16
CA ARG A 172 -10.92 19.95 -8.84
C ARG A 172 -11.41 19.46 -7.48
N GLU A 173 -11.22 18.16 -7.24
CA GLU A 173 -11.46 17.49 -5.97
C GLU A 173 -10.17 16.81 -5.52
N ARG A 174 -9.86 16.90 -4.22
CA ARG A 174 -8.63 16.31 -3.69
C ARG A 174 -8.78 14.78 -3.62
N PRO A 175 -7.89 14.00 -4.25
CA PRO A 175 -7.88 12.57 -4.09
C PRO A 175 -7.60 12.19 -2.64
N MET A 176 -8.14 11.05 -2.21
CA MET A 176 -7.69 10.45 -0.96
C MET A 176 -6.28 9.93 -1.18
N VAL A 177 -5.33 10.37 -0.35
CA VAL A 177 -3.92 9.97 -0.46
C VAL A 177 -3.55 9.05 0.69
N VAL A 178 -2.99 7.90 0.36
CA VAL A 178 -2.38 6.97 1.33
C VAL A 178 -0.90 6.89 1.02
N VAL A 179 -0.07 7.30 1.97
CA VAL A 179 1.39 7.22 1.91
C VAL A 179 1.82 6.09 2.84
N THR A 180 2.64 5.16 2.37
CA THR A 180 3.15 4.06 3.20
C THR A 180 4.66 4.16 3.39
N SER A 181 5.14 3.65 4.52
CA SER A 181 6.56 3.51 4.79
C SER A 181 6.85 2.23 5.60
N ASN A 182 7.96 1.57 5.27
CA ASN A 182 8.49 0.42 6.02
C ASN A 182 9.56 0.82 7.03
N ARG A 183 9.83 2.13 7.19
CA ARG A 183 10.86 2.69 8.06
C ARG A 183 12.27 2.13 7.75
N THR A 184 12.59 1.89 6.48
CA THR A 184 13.96 1.55 6.07
C THR A 184 14.91 2.74 6.24
N ARG A 185 14.37 3.96 6.13
CA ARG A 185 15.02 5.22 6.51
C ARG A 185 13.99 6.17 7.13
N ASP A 186 14.48 7.20 7.80
CA ASP A 186 13.62 8.27 8.28
C ASP A 186 13.12 9.13 7.11
N VAL A 187 11.80 9.22 7.01
CA VAL A 187 11.09 10.13 6.09
C VAL A 187 11.08 11.54 6.68
N HIS A 188 11.19 12.56 5.83
CA HIS A 188 11.31 13.94 6.26
C HIS A 188 10.10 14.40 7.09
N ASP A 189 10.39 15.02 8.24
CA ASP A 189 9.41 15.53 9.20
C ASP A 189 8.31 16.39 8.59
N ALA A 190 8.64 17.16 7.55
CA ALA A 190 7.68 18.00 6.84
C ALA A 190 6.55 17.17 6.23
N LEU A 191 6.83 15.96 5.71
CA LEU A 191 5.82 15.07 5.11
C LEU A 191 4.91 14.52 6.19
N LYS A 192 5.48 14.06 7.31
CA LYS A 192 4.73 13.59 8.47
C LYS A 192 3.77 14.66 9.00
N ARG A 193 4.20 15.92 9.09
CA ARG A 193 3.37 17.05 9.59
C ARG A 193 2.20 17.43 8.68
N ARG A 194 2.27 17.10 7.39
CA ARG A 194 1.17 17.35 6.43
C ARG A 194 0.17 16.21 6.33
N CYS A 195 0.47 15.06 6.92
CA CYS A 195 -0.37 13.86 6.91
C CYS A 195 -1.02 13.60 8.28
N LEU A 196 -2.10 12.83 8.29
CA LEU A 196 -2.57 12.13 9.48
C LEU A 196 -1.73 10.88 9.66
N TYR A 197 -1.00 10.82 10.77
CA TYR A 197 -0.09 9.72 11.08
C TYR A 197 -0.81 8.53 11.71
N HIS A 198 -0.47 7.32 11.28
CA HIS A 198 -0.86 6.10 11.97
C HIS A 198 0.23 5.03 11.88
N TRP A 199 0.54 4.41 13.01
CA TRP A 199 1.43 3.24 13.08
C TRP A 199 0.60 1.95 13.03
N ILE A 200 0.91 1.07 12.06
CA ILE A 200 0.32 -0.27 11.97
C ILE A 200 1.34 -1.27 12.50
N ASP A 201 1.04 -1.82 13.66
CA ASP A 201 1.81 -2.90 14.28
C ASP A 201 1.36 -4.28 13.78
N TYR A 202 2.10 -5.32 14.15
CA TYR A 202 1.62 -6.69 14.02
C TYR A 202 0.28 -6.86 14.76
N PRO A 203 -0.67 -7.63 14.18
CA PRO A 203 -1.99 -7.78 14.78
C PRO A 203 -1.89 -8.54 16.12
N SER A 204 -2.85 -8.32 17.02
CA SER A 204 -3.08 -9.22 18.14
C SER A 204 -3.60 -10.58 17.66
N PHE A 205 -3.55 -11.60 18.53
CA PHE A 205 -4.13 -12.92 18.24
C PHE A 205 -5.55 -12.84 17.68
N GLU A 206 -6.45 -12.12 18.37
CA GLU A 206 -7.85 -11.98 17.95
C GLU A 206 -8.00 -11.31 16.59
N LYS A 207 -7.21 -10.25 16.34
CA LYS A 207 -7.21 -9.53 15.05
C LYS A 207 -6.68 -10.44 13.94
N GLU A 208 -5.61 -11.17 14.20
CA GLU A 208 -4.99 -12.10 13.24
C GLU A 208 -5.90 -13.27 12.90
N TYR A 209 -6.50 -13.92 13.90
CA TYR A 209 -7.51 -14.96 13.71
C TYR A 209 -8.68 -14.46 12.85
N THR A 210 -9.18 -13.24 13.14
CA THR A 210 -10.25 -12.61 12.35
C THR A 210 -9.81 -12.35 10.91
N ILE A 211 -8.57 -11.87 10.70
CA ILE A 211 -8.00 -11.66 9.36
C ILE A 211 -7.95 -12.97 8.58
N VAL A 212 -7.39 -14.03 9.18
CA VAL A 212 -7.23 -15.35 8.54
C VAL A 212 -8.59 -15.90 8.14
N THR A 213 -9.55 -15.96 9.06
CA THR A 213 -10.90 -16.49 8.79
C THR A 213 -11.70 -15.64 7.78
N THR A 214 -11.45 -14.34 7.70
CA THR A 214 -12.10 -13.44 6.73
C THR A 214 -11.50 -13.57 5.33
N ARG A 215 -10.18 -13.72 5.23
CA ARG A 215 -9.47 -13.86 3.95
C ARG A 215 -9.58 -15.28 3.39
N LEU A 216 -9.58 -16.28 4.26
CA LEU A 216 -9.64 -17.71 3.93
C LEU A 216 -10.91 -18.33 4.52
N PRO A 217 -12.09 -18.14 3.90
CA PRO A 217 -13.36 -18.60 4.46
C PRO A 217 -13.49 -20.14 4.56
N HIS A 218 -12.61 -20.88 3.88
CA HIS A 218 -12.59 -22.35 3.88
C HIS A 218 -11.70 -22.95 4.97
N ILE A 219 -10.96 -22.13 5.72
CA ILE A 219 -10.08 -22.63 6.77
C ILE A 219 -10.91 -23.18 7.95
N GLU A 220 -10.50 -24.33 8.49
CA GLU A 220 -11.10 -24.83 9.74
C GLU A 220 -10.76 -23.87 10.89
N LYS A 221 -11.75 -23.56 11.74
CA LYS A 221 -11.57 -22.60 12.85
C LYS A 221 -10.44 -23.00 13.80
N ASN A 222 -10.25 -24.29 14.06
CA ASN A 222 -9.17 -24.76 14.93
C ASN A 222 -7.80 -24.47 14.29
N LEU A 223 -7.63 -24.82 13.02
CA LEU A 223 -6.41 -24.52 12.26
C LEU A 223 -6.10 -23.02 12.24
N ALA A 224 -7.10 -22.17 12.01
CA ALA A 224 -6.91 -20.72 12.04
C ALA A 224 -6.42 -20.20 13.40
N ARG A 225 -6.93 -20.76 14.51
CA ARG A 225 -6.43 -20.41 15.87
C ARG A 225 -5.00 -20.88 16.06
N GLN A 226 -4.69 -22.11 15.67
CA GLN A 226 -3.33 -22.66 15.78
C GLN A 226 -2.33 -21.83 14.97
N VAL A 227 -2.67 -21.45 13.74
CA VAL A 227 -1.84 -20.56 12.90
C VAL A 227 -1.64 -19.20 13.57
N ALA A 228 -2.71 -18.53 14.00
CA ALA A 228 -2.60 -17.23 14.67
C ALA A 228 -1.76 -17.31 15.96
N HIS A 229 -1.95 -18.35 16.77
CA HIS A 229 -1.18 -18.58 17.99
C HIS A 229 0.31 -18.79 17.70
N PHE A 230 0.62 -19.64 16.71
CA PHE A 230 1.98 -19.89 16.28
C PHE A 230 2.66 -18.62 15.78
N MET A 231 1.94 -17.80 14.99
CA MET A 231 2.43 -16.54 14.47
C MET A 231 2.67 -15.47 15.55
N GLN A 232 1.87 -15.45 16.62
CA GLN A 232 2.15 -14.60 17.78
C GLN A 232 3.47 -14.98 18.45
N LYS A 233 3.69 -16.28 18.70
CA LYS A 233 4.90 -16.78 19.37
C LYS A 233 6.15 -16.64 18.53
N ILE A 234 6.06 -16.86 17.22
CA ILE A 234 7.24 -16.71 16.36
C ILE A 234 7.70 -15.24 16.29
N ARG A 235 6.78 -14.28 16.41
CA ARG A 235 7.10 -12.84 16.42
C ARG A 235 7.71 -12.35 17.74
N SER A 236 7.58 -13.09 18.85
CA SER A 236 8.27 -12.75 20.11
C SER A 236 9.74 -13.16 20.10
N VAL A 237 10.17 -13.93 19.11
CA VAL A 237 11.56 -14.33 18.92
C VAL A 237 12.28 -13.28 18.08
N ASP A 238 13.54 -13.00 18.46
CA ASP A 238 14.37 -12.00 17.78
C ASP A 238 14.99 -12.54 16.48
N PHE A 239 14.18 -12.70 15.44
CA PHE A 239 14.63 -13.09 14.10
C PHE A 239 15.11 -11.89 13.28
N LEU A 240 15.94 -12.16 12.26
CA LEU A 240 16.38 -11.15 11.29
C LEU A 240 15.20 -10.45 10.62
N LYS A 241 14.17 -11.24 10.26
CA LYS A 241 12.91 -10.70 9.75
C LYS A 241 11.74 -11.44 10.39
N ARG A 242 10.95 -10.69 11.15
CA ARG A 242 9.71 -11.22 11.73
C ARG A 242 8.67 -11.39 10.62
N PRO A 243 7.91 -12.51 10.62
CA PRO A 243 6.90 -12.77 9.62
C PRO A 243 5.66 -11.88 9.81
N GLY A 244 5.14 -11.33 8.71
CA GLY A 244 3.97 -10.46 8.69
C GLY A 244 2.65 -11.22 8.51
N ILE A 245 1.60 -10.46 8.18
CA ILE A 245 0.27 -11.01 7.87
C ILE A 245 0.30 -11.71 6.52
N SER A 246 1.09 -11.21 5.56
CA SER A 246 1.27 -11.88 4.26
C SER A 246 1.78 -13.30 4.44
N GLU A 247 2.85 -13.51 5.22
CA GLU A 247 3.37 -14.85 5.52
C GLU A 247 2.37 -15.72 6.28
N THR A 248 1.53 -15.11 7.14
CA THR A 248 0.45 -15.83 7.84
C THR A 248 -0.59 -16.38 6.87
N LEU A 249 -1.04 -15.54 5.92
CA LEU A 249 -2.04 -15.93 4.92
C LEU A 249 -1.48 -16.94 3.92
N ASP A 250 -0.22 -16.77 3.51
CA ASP A 250 0.46 -17.71 2.62
C ASP A 250 0.61 -19.08 3.29
N TRP A 251 1.02 -19.11 4.56
CA TRP A 251 1.14 -20.36 5.32
C TRP A 251 -0.22 -21.03 5.55
N ALA A 252 -1.23 -20.27 5.96
CA ALA A 252 -2.58 -20.79 6.12
C ALA A 252 -3.15 -21.36 4.81
N SER A 253 -2.89 -20.70 3.67
CA SER A 253 -3.29 -21.19 2.35
C SER A 253 -2.56 -22.48 1.98
N ALA A 254 -1.25 -22.57 2.25
CA ALA A 254 -0.48 -23.78 2.03
C ALA A 254 -1.00 -24.97 2.86
N LEU A 255 -1.37 -24.75 4.12
CA LEU A 255 -1.94 -25.78 4.98
C LEU A 255 -3.29 -26.29 4.48
N ILE A 256 -4.14 -25.41 3.94
CA ILE A 256 -5.41 -25.78 3.30
C ILE A 256 -5.15 -26.64 2.06
N GLU A 257 -4.18 -26.25 1.22
CA GLU A 257 -3.83 -26.97 -0.01
C GLU A 257 -3.22 -28.34 0.27
N MET A 258 -2.52 -28.49 1.39
CA MET A 258 -2.01 -29.76 1.90
C MET A 258 -3.08 -30.60 2.64
N GLU A 259 -4.35 -30.16 2.63
CA GLU A 259 -5.49 -30.78 3.30
C GLU A 259 -5.25 -31.04 4.81
N ARG A 260 -4.41 -30.21 5.46
CA ARG A 260 -4.12 -30.32 6.89
C ARG A 260 -5.23 -29.68 7.70
N LYS A 261 -5.64 -30.33 8.78
CA LYS A 261 -6.71 -29.87 9.68
C LYS A 261 -6.21 -29.30 11.00
N HIS A 262 -4.98 -29.64 11.36
CA HIS A 262 -4.30 -29.17 12.55
C HIS A 262 -2.79 -29.05 12.28
N LEU A 263 -2.11 -28.27 13.10
CA LEU A 263 -0.66 -28.22 13.15
C LEU A 263 -0.12 -29.40 13.95
N ASP A 264 0.83 -30.12 13.37
CA ASP A 264 1.65 -31.11 14.04
C ASP A 264 3.14 -30.81 13.80
N GLU A 265 4.02 -31.56 14.46
CA GLU A 265 5.46 -31.30 14.38
C GLU A 265 6.05 -31.48 12.98
N GLU A 266 5.51 -32.41 12.19
CA GLU A 266 6.00 -32.72 10.85
C GLU A 266 5.58 -31.61 9.89
N VAL A 267 4.32 -31.22 9.92
CA VAL A 267 3.75 -30.14 9.12
C VAL A 267 4.48 -28.83 9.35
N VAL A 268 4.77 -28.47 10.61
CA VAL A 268 5.54 -27.25 10.89
C VAL A 268 6.92 -27.33 10.25
N LYS A 269 7.67 -28.43 10.45
CA LYS A 269 9.01 -28.58 9.87
C LYS A 269 9.01 -28.50 8.34
N GLU A 270 8.02 -29.11 7.68
CA GLU A 270 7.88 -29.09 6.22
C GLU A 270 7.52 -27.70 5.68
N THR A 271 6.81 -26.89 6.45
CA THR A 271 6.24 -25.62 6.00
C THR A 271 6.90 -24.38 6.60
N LEU A 272 7.98 -24.52 7.39
CA LEU A 272 8.71 -23.39 7.98
C LEU A 272 9.16 -22.34 6.94
N GLY A 273 9.49 -22.77 5.72
CA GLY A 273 9.86 -21.86 4.62
C GLY A 273 8.72 -20.93 4.15
N CYS A 274 7.47 -21.24 4.50
CA CYS A 274 6.33 -20.35 4.27
C CYS A 274 6.43 -19.10 5.16
N ILE A 275 6.92 -19.26 6.40
CA ILE A 275 6.92 -18.23 7.43
C ILE A 275 8.28 -17.53 7.53
N LEU A 276 9.37 -18.28 7.56
CA LEU A 276 10.73 -17.75 7.70
C LEU A 276 11.45 -17.75 6.36
N LYS A 277 12.07 -16.61 6.01
CA LYS A 277 12.73 -16.40 4.69
C LYS A 277 14.25 -16.41 4.75
N TYR A 278 14.84 -16.45 5.94
CA TYR A 278 16.29 -16.48 6.14
C TYR A 278 16.73 -17.85 6.63
N GLN A 279 17.78 -18.39 6.02
CA GLN A 279 18.30 -19.71 6.40
C GLN A 279 18.78 -19.73 7.85
N ASP A 280 19.36 -18.64 8.34
CA ASP A 280 19.82 -18.52 9.73
C ASP A 280 18.65 -18.49 10.71
N ASP A 281 17.53 -17.81 10.37
CA ASP A 281 16.31 -17.83 11.18
C ASP A 281 15.70 -19.24 11.24
N ILE A 282 15.68 -19.97 10.12
CA ILE A 282 15.18 -21.36 10.06
C ILE A 282 16.04 -22.29 10.91
N LYS A 283 17.38 -22.19 10.80
CA LYS A 283 18.30 -23.00 11.61
C LYS A 283 18.11 -22.69 13.09
N ARG A 284 18.10 -21.41 13.46
CA ARG A 284 17.90 -20.97 14.83
C ARG A 284 16.58 -21.48 15.41
N PHE A 285 15.48 -21.34 14.66
CA PHE A 285 14.20 -21.90 15.08
C PHE A 285 14.28 -23.41 15.28
N THR A 286 14.88 -24.14 14.35
CA THR A 286 14.94 -25.61 14.39
C THR A 286 15.82 -26.12 15.53
N GLU A 287 16.98 -25.50 15.74
CA GLU A 287 18.01 -25.98 16.67
C GLU A 287 17.82 -25.46 18.11
N GLU A 288 17.33 -24.24 18.30
CA GLU A 288 17.23 -23.61 19.64
C GLU A 288 15.81 -23.62 20.22
N ILE A 289 14.79 -23.64 19.36
CA ILE A 289 13.39 -23.54 19.78
C ILE A 289 12.68 -24.88 19.58
N TRP A 290 12.71 -25.42 18.37
CA TRP A 290 11.99 -26.63 18.00
C TRP A 290 12.65 -27.92 18.51
N ALA A 291 13.93 -27.87 18.92
CA ALA A 291 14.60 -28.98 19.57
C ALA A 291 14.06 -29.26 20.99
N ASP A 292 13.54 -28.23 21.66
CA ASP A 292 13.00 -28.33 23.02
C ASP A 292 11.55 -28.88 22.99
N PRO A 293 11.28 -30.06 23.59
CA PRO A 293 9.93 -30.63 23.65
C PRO A 293 8.92 -29.73 24.36
N GLU A 294 9.31 -28.98 25.39
CA GLU A 294 8.38 -28.12 26.14
C GLU A 294 7.92 -26.95 25.27
N LYS A 295 8.85 -26.33 24.54
CA LYS A 295 8.53 -25.27 23.58
C LYS A 295 7.65 -25.79 22.44
N ARG A 296 7.91 -26.99 21.90
CA ARG A 296 7.05 -27.57 20.85
C ARG A 296 5.60 -27.67 21.28
N VAL A 297 5.35 -28.18 22.49
CA VAL A 297 4.00 -28.23 23.07
C VAL A 297 3.43 -26.82 23.18
N GLU A 298 4.22 -25.85 23.63
CA GLU A 298 3.80 -24.45 23.70
C GLU A 298 3.34 -23.89 22.36
N TYR A 299 4.04 -24.15 21.25
CA TYR A 299 3.66 -23.66 19.92
C TYR A 299 2.45 -24.40 19.33
N LEU A 300 2.28 -25.68 19.67
CA LEU A 300 1.19 -26.53 19.18
C LEU A 300 -0.04 -26.56 20.09
N GLN A 301 0.01 -25.92 21.26
CA GLN A 301 -1.10 -25.86 22.20
C GLN A 301 -2.35 -25.25 21.56
N GLU A 302 -3.50 -25.86 21.85
CA GLU A 302 -4.81 -25.30 21.51
C GLU A 302 -5.10 -24.10 22.43
N VAL A 303 -5.39 -22.95 21.81
CA VAL A 303 -5.88 -21.73 22.49
C VAL A 303 -7.40 -21.72 22.49
#